data_AF-A0A8S4SBY7-F1
#
_entry.id   AF-A0A8S4SBY7-F1
#
_cell.length_a   1.000
_cell.length_b   1.000
_cell.length_c   1.000
_cell.angle_alpha   90.00
_cell.angle_beta   90.00
_cell.angle_gamma   90.00
#
_symmetry.space_group_name_H-M   'P 1'
#
loop_
_entity.id
_entity.type
_entity.pdbx_description
1 polymer ?
#
loop_
_entity_poly.entity_id
_entity_poly.type
_entity_poly.pdbx_seq_one_letter_code
_entity_poly.pdbx_strand_id
1 'polypeptide(L)'
;MRGWTIKEDLRKRLEAFEMWTFRRMLAISWTRKVFNEEVLRRVNQRRELLHTIKIRKVAYLGHVLRHERYELLQLIMMGKVAGRRGVSRRKKSWLRNIRE
;
A
#
# COMPACT_ATOMS: atom_id res chain seq x y z
N MET A 1 -14.36 -7.97 5.81
CA MET A 1 -12.93 -8.14 5.45
C MET A 1 -12.35 -6.88 4.80
N ARG A 2 -11.38 -6.21 5.43
CA ARG A 2 -10.60 -5.12 4.81
C ARG A 2 -9.63 -5.74 3.78
N GLY A 3 -10.12 -6.01 2.57
CA GLY A 3 -9.31 -6.62 1.51
C GLY A 3 -8.10 -5.77 1.13
N TRP A 4 -7.01 -6.47 0.79
CA TRP A 4 -5.63 -6.10 0.42
C TRP A 4 -5.42 -5.00 -0.66
N THR A 5 -6.34 -4.08 -0.81
CA THR A 5 -6.34 -2.97 -1.77
C THR A 5 -5.83 -1.71 -1.10
N ILE A 6 -4.77 -1.11 -1.64
CA ILE A 6 -4.27 0.19 -1.20
C ILE A 6 -5.23 1.25 -1.75
N LYS A 7 -6.11 1.77 -0.88
CA LYS A 7 -7.00 2.88 -1.21
C LYS A 7 -6.28 4.20 -0.98
N GLU A 8 -6.82 5.28 -1.55
CA GLU A 8 -6.28 6.63 -1.35
C GLU A 8 -6.28 7.06 0.11
N ASP A 9 -7.31 6.70 0.88
CA ASP A 9 -7.34 6.93 2.33
C ASP A 9 -6.16 6.24 3.06
N LEU A 10 -5.89 4.97 2.70
CA LEU A 10 -4.77 4.23 3.27
C LEU A 10 -3.43 4.86 2.86
N ARG A 11 -3.31 5.34 1.63
CA ARG A 11 -2.12 6.06 1.13
C ARG A 11 -1.85 7.29 2.00
N LYS A 12 -2.85 8.16 2.18
CA LYS A 12 -2.74 9.37 3.02
C LYS A 12 -2.36 9.03 4.47
N ARG A 13 -2.97 7.99 5.03
CA ARG A 13 -2.67 7.53 6.40
C ARG A 13 -1.25 6.99 6.54
N LEU A 14 -0.74 6.26 5.55
CA LEU A 14 0.63 5.76 5.53
C LEU A 14 1.65 6.91 5.43
N GLU A 15 1.41 7.88 4.57
CA GLU A 15 2.27 9.08 4.45
C GLU A 15 2.27 9.92 5.73
N ALA A 16 1.10 10.10 6.36
CA ALA A 16 0.98 10.79 7.64
C ALA A 16 1.69 10.02 8.77
N PHE A 17 1.59 8.70 8.78
CA PHE A 17 2.27 7.83 9.73
C PHE A 17 3.81 7.90 9.59
N GLU A 18 4.32 7.86 8.36
CA GLU A 18 5.75 8.00 8.07
C GLU A 18 6.28 9.36 8.54
N MET A 19 5.54 10.44 8.26
CA MET A 19 5.87 11.79 8.73
C MET A 19 5.84 11.91 10.26
N TRP A 20 4.83 11.31 10.90
CA TRP A 20 4.74 11.26 12.36
C TRP A 20 5.95 10.53 12.96
N THR A 21 6.37 9.42 12.35
CA THR A 21 7.56 8.65 12.77
C THR A 21 8.83 9.50 12.67
N PHE A 22 9.04 10.22 11.56
CA PHE A 22 10.17 11.15 11.42
C PHE A 22 10.17 12.26 12.47
N ARG A 23 9.01 12.88 12.74
CA ARG A 23 8.89 13.91 13.79
C ARG A 23 9.21 13.37 15.17
N ARG A 24 8.80 12.13 15.47
CA ARG A 24 9.10 11.46 16.74
C ARG A 24 10.58 11.14 16.88
N MET A 25 11.23 10.61 15.83
CA MET A 25 12.67 10.33 15.84
C MET A 25 13.51 11.60 16.01
N LEU A 26 13.09 12.72 15.41
CA LEU A 26 13.75 14.02 15.56
C LEU A 26 13.34 14.82 16.81
N ALA A 27 12.50 14.23 17.69
CA ALA A 27 11.93 14.89 18.87
C ALA A 27 11.32 16.29 18.59
N ILE A 28 10.68 16.47 17.42
CA ILE A 28 10.09 17.75 17.04
C ILE A 28 8.77 17.94 17.79
N SER A 29 8.74 18.92 18.70
CA SER A 29 7.50 19.35 19.35
C SER A 29 6.49 19.88 18.32
N TRP A 30 5.21 19.58 18.54
CA TRP A 30 4.10 20.09 17.73
C TRP A 30 4.00 21.63 17.78
N THR A 31 4.39 22.26 18.89
CA THR A 31 4.38 23.72 19.08
C THR A 31 5.31 24.44 18.10
N ARG A 32 6.36 23.74 17.65
CA ARG A 32 7.39 24.29 16.77
C ARG A 32 6.89 24.50 15.33
N LYS A 33 5.68 24.01 14.99
CA LYS A 33 4.98 24.17 13.69
C LYS A 33 5.88 23.98 12.45
N VAL A 34 6.83 23.05 12.53
CA VAL A 34 7.80 22.79 11.45
C VAL A 34 7.08 22.20 10.24
N PHE A 35 7.40 22.66 9.02
CA PHE A 35 6.85 22.13 7.77
C PHE A 35 7.35 20.71 7.45
N ASN A 36 6.56 19.94 6.70
CA ASN A 36 6.92 18.56 6.36
C ASN A 36 8.19 18.46 5.49
N GLU A 37 8.40 19.42 4.59
CA GLU A 37 9.60 19.50 3.75
C GLU A 37 10.87 19.65 4.60
N GLU A 38 10.80 20.48 5.64
CA GLU A 38 11.89 20.67 6.58
C GLU A 38 12.18 19.40 7.40
N VAL A 39 11.15 18.65 7.77
CA VAL A 39 11.33 17.34 8.44
C VAL A 39 12.07 16.38 7.51
N LEU A 40 11.70 16.29 6.23
CA LEU A 40 12.37 15.42 5.26
C LEU A 40 13.83 15.85 5.01
N ARG A 41 14.08 17.16 4.95
CA ARG A 41 15.44 17.72 4.82
C ARG A 41 16.33 17.31 6.00
N ARG A 42 15.81 17.35 7.23
CA ARG A 42 16.56 16.97 8.44
C ARG A 42 16.86 15.49 8.54
N VAL A 43 15.90 14.64 8.14
CA VAL A 43 16.13 13.18 8.07
C VAL A 43 17.03 12.82 6.87
N ASN A 44 17.17 13.74 5.90
CA ASN A 44 17.86 13.54 4.63
C ASN A 44 17.33 12.30 3.88
N GLN A 45 16.01 12.08 3.94
CA GLN A 45 15.34 10.97 3.25
C GLN A 45 14.04 11.41 2.59
N ARG A 46 13.64 10.64 1.59
CA ARG A 46 12.33 10.74 0.93
C ARG A 46 11.34 9.78 1.60
N ARG A 47 10.06 9.94 1.28
CA ARG A 47 9.01 9.00 1.73
C ARG A 47 9.10 7.73 0.91
N GLU A 48 9.38 6.61 1.57
CA GLU A 48 9.68 5.31 0.91
C GLU A 48 8.75 4.20 1.38
N LEU A 49 8.00 4.40 2.47
CA LEU A 49 7.14 3.37 3.05
C LEU A 49 6.09 2.85 2.07
N LEU A 50 5.38 3.75 1.39
CA LEU A 50 4.37 3.39 0.40
C LEU A 50 4.99 2.60 -0.76
N HIS A 51 6.15 3.05 -1.25
CA HIS A 51 6.87 2.41 -2.34
C HIS A 51 7.31 0.99 -1.95
N THR A 52 7.89 0.84 -0.76
CA THR A 52 8.30 -0.44 -0.19
C THR A 52 7.12 -1.41 -0.06
N ILE A 53 5.96 -0.94 0.41
CA ILE A 53 4.74 -1.75 0.51
C ILE A 53 4.29 -2.19 -0.88
N LYS A 54 4.33 -1.32 -1.90
CA LYS A 54 4.00 -1.69 -3.28
C LYS A 54 4.94 -2.76 -3.82
N ILE A 55 6.26 -2.64 -3.61
CA ILE A 55 7.24 -3.66 -4.03
C ILE A 55 6.95 -5.00 -3.37
N ARG A 56 6.81 -5.03 -2.04
CA ARG A 56 6.52 -6.26 -1.29
C ARG A 56 5.23 -6.92 -1.75
N LYS A 57 4.22 -6.11 -2.05
CA LYS A 57 2.95 -6.58 -2.59
C LYS A 57 3.12 -7.24 -3.96
N VAL A 58 3.93 -6.68 -4.85
CA VAL A 58 4.24 -7.29 -6.16
C VAL A 58 5.08 -8.56 -5.99
N ALA A 59 6.07 -8.56 -5.10
CA ALA A 59 6.86 -9.75 -4.81
C ALA A 59 5.99 -10.91 -4.31
N TYR A 60 5.02 -10.62 -3.44
CA TYR A 60 4.03 -11.59 -2.98
C TYR A 60 3.16 -12.12 -4.14
N LEU A 61 2.77 -11.27 -5.10
CA LEU A 61 2.08 -11.74 -6.30
C LEU A 61 2.93 -12.75 -7.06
N GLY A 62 4.19 -12.41 -7.31
CA GLY A 62 5.11 -13.28 -8.04
C GLY A 62 5.27 -14.63 -7.35
N HIS A 63 5.35 -14.64 -6.02
CA HIS A 63 5.39 -15.88 -5.25
C HIS A 63 4.11 -16.71 -5.41
N VAL A 64 2.93 -16.10 -5.29
CA VAL A 64 1.64 -16.78 -5.46
C VAL A 64 1.49 -17.35 -6.87
N LEU A 65 1.93 -16.63 -7.91
CA LEU A 65 1.81 -17.06 -9.30
C LEU A 65 2.79 -18.17 -9.69
N ARG A 66 3.92 -18.34 -8.98
CA ARG A 66 4.94 -19.36 -9.31
C ARG A 66 4.62 -20.77 -8.82
N HIS A 67 3.79 -20.93 -7.80
CA HIS A 67 3.53 -22.22 -7.19
C HIS A 67 2.08 -22.69 -7.42
N GLU A 68 1.93 -23.89 -7.96
CA GLU A 68 0.63 -24.54 -8.23
C GLU A 68 -0.20 -24.75 -6.96
N ARG A 69 0.45 -24.87 -5.79
CA ARG A 69 -0.21 -24.94 -4.47
C ARG A 69 -1.21 -23.78 -4.22
N TYR A 70 -1.04 -22.65 -4.90
CA TYR A 70 -1.89 -21.47 -4.72
C TYR A 70 -2.93 -21.29 -5.83
N GLU A 71 -3.27 -22.32 -6.60
CA GLU A 71 -4.19 -22.26 -7.74
C GLU A 71 -5.50 -21.48 -7.44
N LEU A 72 -6.15 -21.74 -6.31
CA LEU A 72 -7.36 -21.00 -5.90
C LEU A 72 -7.10 -19.50 -5.71
N LEU A 73 -5.99 -19.14 -5.06
CA LEU A 73 -5.59 -17.74 -4.86
C LEU A 73 -5.24 -17.08 -6.20
N GLN A 74 -4.57 -17.80 -7.10
CA GLN A 74 -4.26 -17.31 -8.44
C GLN A 74 -5.54 -17.00 -9.22
N LEU A 75 -6.54 -17.90 -9.22
CA LEU A 75 -7.85 -17.69 -9.85
C LEU A 75 -8.57 -16.45 -9.28
N ILE A 76 -8.58 -16.30 -7.96
CA ILE A 76 -9.20 -15.17 -7.28
C ILE A 76 -8.48 -13.85 -7.60
N MET A 77 -7.14 -13.83 -7.55
CA MET A 77 -6.32 -12.63 -7.75
C MET A 77 -6.30 -12.18 -9.21
N MET A 78 -6.26 -13.13 -10.16
CA MET A 78 -6.40 -12.85 -11.60
C MET A 78 -7.83 -12.48 -11.98
N GLY A 79 -8.82 -12.85 -11.17
CA GLY A 79 -10.22 -12.61 -11.46
C GLY A 79 -10.76 -13.50 -12.58
N LYS A 80 -10.14 -14.66 -12.82
CA LYS A 80 -10.57 -15.70 -13.79
C LYS A 80 -11.73 -16.57 -13.25
N VAL A 81 -12.51 -16.04 -12.31
CA VAL A 81 -13.67 -16.74 -11.73
C VAL A 81 -14.81 -16.66 -12.75
N ALA A 82 -15.35 -17.81 -13.14
CA ALA A 82 -16.48 -17.88 -14.07
C ALA A 82 -17.70 -17.09 -13.56
N GLY A 83 -18.43 -16.47 -14.49
CA GLY A 83 -19.64 -15.71 -14.22
C GLY A 83 -19.47 -14.18 -14.23
N ARG A 84 -20.58 -13.47 -14.38
CA ARG A 84 -20.60 -12.00 -14.40
C ARG A 84 -20.31 -11.46 -12.99
N ARG A 85 -19.46 -10.43 -12.90
CA ARG A 85 -19.15 -9.79 -11.62
C ARG A 85 -20.42 -9.13 -11.05
N GLY A 86 -20.96 -9.69 -9.96
CA GLY A 86 -22.12 -9.13 -9.28
C GLY A 86 -21.87 -7.72 -8.73
N VAL A 87 -22.93 -6.92 -8.65
CA VAL A 87 -22.92 -5.49 -8.26
C VAL A 87 -22.26 -5.25 -6.88
N SER A 88 -22.39 -6.22 -5.97
CA SER A 88 -21.82 -6.17 -4.61
C SER A 88 -20.29 -6.42 -4.57
N ARG A 89 -19.71 -7.04 -5.59
CA ARG A 89 -18.27 -7.38 -5.59
C ARG A 89 -17.44 -6.12 -5.83
N ARG A 90 -16.36 -5.94 -5.06
CA ARG A 90 -15.48 -4.76 -5.15
C ARG A 90 -15.07 -4.46 -6.60
N LYS A 91 -15.23 -3.20 -7.02
CA LYS A 91 -14.91 -2.72 -8.37
C LYS A 91 -13.41 -2.75 -8.68
N LYS A 92 -12.55 -2.40 -7.72
CA LYS A 92 -11.09 -2.46 -7.87
C LYS A 92 -10.59 -3.89 -7.67
N SER A 93 -10.11 -4.50 -8.75
CA SER A 93 -9.38 -5.78 -8.67
C SER A 93 -7.99 -5.55 -8.06
N TRP A 94 -7.40 -6.62 -7.56
CA TRP A 94 -6.08 -6.56 -6.95
C TRP A 94 -4.99 -6.22 -7.99
N LEU A 95 -5.06 -6.82 -9.18
CA LEU A 95 -4.20 -6.47 -10.32
C LEU A 95 -4.35 -5.00 -10.73
N ARG A 96 -5.58 -4.48 -10.80
CA ARG A 96 -5.82 -3.06 -11.10
C ARG A 96 -5.17 -2.16 -10.03
N ASN A 97 -5.19 -2.56 -8.77
CA ASN A 97 -4.61 -1.78 -7.69
C ASN A 97 -3.08 -1.77 -7.67
N ILE A 98 -2.41 -2.73 -8.31
CA ILE A 98 -0.94 -2.72 -8.45
C ILE A 98 -0.50 -1.75 -9.55
N ARG A 99 -1.32 -1.60 -10.60
CA ARG A 99 -1.05 -0.69 -11.71
C ARG A 99 -1.28 0.79 -11.35
N GLU A 100 -1.99 1.06 -10.25
CA GLU A 100 -2.26 2.39 -9.66
C GLU A 100 -1.23 2.75 -8.56
#